data_AF-A0A177WSU0-F1
#
_entry.id   AF-A0A177WSU0-F1
#
_cell.length_a   1.000
_cell.length_b   1.000
_cell.length_c   1.000
_cell.angle_alpha   90.00
_cell.angle_beta   90.00
_cell.angle_gamma   90.00
#
_symmetry.space_group_name_H-M   'P 1'
#
loop_
_entity.id
_entity.type
_entity.pdbx_description
1 polymer ?
#
loop_
_entity_poly.entity_id
_entity_poly.type
_entity_poly.pdbx_seq_one_letter_code
_entity_poly.pdbx_strand_id
1 'polypeptide(L)'
;MEDDVSDVSDDEVKPGLSESVDVKSLAGDSDDEFSLDHQDNAVWLVKVPNFLAEKWMQIGFTHAGKDLGQVRIDKESTMQGNNPKVTLHIPDEPWSADLPKNYNLKFTNLAPKNEYVFTETSQGRAVGIAGIVQHEATVSPMVTDATHSAHYQRIMKKRTTTAATPSRVVKMIDENKTEHRRLMGSASSDTWNAGLEHIKQKKSSKSLDKRERMTRSDLLNVLFPLFSGYPYWNFKGLVEQTKQPHAWLKEILAEVCILNKRGPYTGMYQLKPEFVLGGQKPSNRPEKSTLGSFPSSTF
;
A
#
# COMPACT_ATOMS: atom_id res chain seq x y z
N MET A 1 -28.83 -33.05 -78.20
CA MET A 1 -28.32 -31.80 -77.60
C MET A 1 -27.58 -32.25 -76.37
N GLU A 2 -26.38 -32.77 -76.56
CA GLU A 2 -25.12 -32.06 -76.88
C GLU A 2 -24.30 -31.95 -75.60
N ASP A 3 -23.15 -32.60 -75.72
CA ASP A 3 -21.88 -32.53 -75.00
C ASP A 3 -21.59 -31.20 -74.27
N ASP A 4 -20.84 -31.23 -73.16
CA ASP A 4 -19.36 -31.15 -73.21
C ASP A 4 -18.72 -30.67 -71.87
N VAL A 5 -17.46 -31.11 -71.71
CA VAL A 5 -16.31 -30.59 -70.93
C VAL A 5 -16.19 -30.80 -69.41
N SER A 6 -15.12 -31.55 -69.11
CA SER A 6 -14.31 -31.72 -67.89
C SER A 6 -13.63 -30.45 -67.34
N ASP A 7 -13.38 -30.37 -66.03
CA ASP A 7 -12.11 -29.78 -65.56
C ASP A 7 -11.61 -30.39 -64.24
N VAL A 8 -10.29 -30.54 -64.18
CA VAL A 8 -9.47 -31.10 -63.11
C VAL A 8 -8.79 -29.93 -62.40
N SER A 9 -8.73 -29.94 -61.07
CA SER A 9 -7.64 -29.22 -60.37
C SER A 9 -7.32 -29.90 -59.05
N ASP A 10 -6.15 -30.50 -59.05
CA ASP A 10 -5.24 -30.76 -57.94
C ASP A 10 -4.90 -29.43 -57.24
N ASP A 11 -4.82 -29.38 -55.91
CA ASP A 11 -3.85 -28.52 -55.21
C ASP A 11 -3.86 -28.70 -53.67
N GLU A 12 -2.74 -29.25 -53.22
CA GLU A 12 -1.85 -28.69 -52.19
C GLU A 12 -2.24 -28.78 -50.70
N VAL A 13 -1.68 -29.83 -50.08
CA VAL A 13 -1.40 -29.92 -48.64
C VAL A 13 -0.34 -28.88 -48.26
N LYS A 14 -0.71 -27.87 -47.45
CA LYS A 14 0.26 -26.96 -46.83
C LYS A 14 0.81 -27.54 -45.51
N PRO A 15 2.13 -27.62 -45.33
CA PRO A 15 2.76 -28.01 -44.08
C PRO A 15 2.97 -26.78 -43.18
N GLY A 16 2.76 -26.91 -41.87
CA GLY A 16 2.95 -25.80 -40.93
C GLY A 16 3.07 -26.24 -39.48
N LEU A 17 4.31 -26.50 -39.06
CA LEU A 17 4.86 -26.39 -37.71
C LEU A 17 3.97 -26.88 -36.53
N SER A 18 4.10 -28.16 -36.17
CA SER A 18 3.94 -28.58 -34.78
C SER A 18 5.29 -28.37 -34.06
N GLU A 19 5.51 -27.15 -33.57
CA GLU A 19 6.58 -26.93 -32.59
C GLU A 19 6.11 -27.52 -31.26
N SER A 20 6.72 -28.64 -30.90
CA SER A 20 6.53 -29.29 -29.61
C SER A 20 7.13 -28.39 -28.54
N VAL A 21 6.26 -27.71 -27.78
CA VAL A 21 6.68 -27.04 -26.55
C VAL A 21 7.05 -28.11 -25.54
N ASP A 22 8.36 -28.33 -25.40
CA ASP A 22 8.99 -29.10 -24.32
C ASP A 22 8.62 -28.49 -22.96
N VAL A 23 7.52 -28.95 -22.36
CA VAL A 23 7.05 -28.57 -21.01
C VAL A 23 7.86 -29.24 -19.89
N LYS A 24 9.16 -29.50 -20.08
CA LYS A 24 9.98 -30.27 -19.13
C LYS A 24 11.25 -29.57 -18.66
N SER A 25 11.17 -28.27 -18.39
CA SER A 25 12.33 -27.50 -17.90
C SER A 25 11.98 -26.37 -16.92
N LEU A 26 10.96 -26.55 -16.08
CA LEU A 26 10.72 -25.71 -14.90
C LEU A 26 10.40 -26.56 -13.66
N ALA A 27 11.25 -27.55 -13.39
CA ALA A 27 11.34 -28.12 -12.03
C ALA A 27 12.15 -27.16 -11.15
N GLY A 28 11.55 -26.01 -10.85
CA GLY A 28 11.94 -25.16 -9.75
C GLY A 28 11.13 -25.58 -8.53
N ASP A 29 11.83 -26.00 -7.49
CA ASP A 29 11.35 -26.45 -6.18
C ASP A 29 10.39 -25.41 -5.54
N SER A 30 9.10 -25.50 -5.86
CA SER A 30 8.04 -24.75 -5.18
C SER A 30 6.83 -25.65 -4.99
N ASP A 31 6.72 -26.22 -3.79
CA ASP A 31 5.64 -27.07 -3.30
C ASP A 31 4.27 -26.36 -3.18
N ASP A 32 4.01 -25.32 -3.97
CA ASP A 32 2.78 -24.52 -3.91
C ASP A 32 2.07 -24.55 -5.27
N GLU A 33 1.70 -25.75 -5.70
CA GLU A 33 0.83 -25.98 -6.84
C GLU A 33 -0.58 -25.41 -6.55
N PHE A 34 -1.18 -24.73 -7.53
CA PHE A 34 -2.54 -24.20 -7.39
C PHE A 34 -3.55 -25.36 -7.35
N SER A 35 -4.25 -25.53 -6.23
CA SER A 35 -5.12 -26.69 -6.03
C SER A 35 -6.43 -26.55 -6.82
N LEU A 36 -6.77 -27.57 -7.62
CA LEU A 36 -8.02 -27.66 -8.39
C LEU A 36 -9.04 -28.64 -7.81
N ASP A 37 -8.78 -29.19 -6.62
CA ASP A 37 -9.56 -30.28 -6.02
C ASP A 37 -11.05 -29.99 -5.87
N HIS A 38 -11.41 -28.71 -5.70
CA HIS A 38 -12.79 -28.26 -5.51
C HIS A 38 -13.38 -27.59 -6.74
N GLN A 39 -12.83 -27.83 -7.94
CA GLN A 39 -13.31 -27.21 -9.17
C GLN A 39 -14.78 -27.55 -9.48
N ASP A 40 -15.24 -28.74 -9.13
CA ASP A 40 -16.63 -29.16 -9.37
C ASP A 40 -17.58 -28.79 -8.23
N ASN A 41 -17.11 -28.15 -7.16
CA ASN A 41 -17.95 -27.76 -6.04
C ASN A 41 -18.94 -26.68 -6.45
N ALA A 42 -20.23 -27.00 -6.35
CA ALA A 42 -21.31 -26.06 -6.54
C ALA A 42 -21.50 -25.17 -5.31
N VAL A 43 -21.38 -23.85 -5.48
CA VAL A 43 -21.60 -22.88 -4.40
C VAL A 43 -22.69 -21.87 -4.75
N TRP A 44 -23.35 -21.31 -3.73
CA TRP A 44 -24.36 -20.26 -3.90
C TRP A 44 -23.80 -18.93 -3.44
N LEU A 45 -23.93 -17.90 -4.28
CA LEU A 45 -23.59 -16.53 -3.92
C LEU A 45 -24.81 -15.84 -3.33
N VAL A 46 -24.77 -15.53 -2.04
CA VAL A 46 -25.92 -14.96 -1.34
C VAL A 46 -25.60 -13.55 -0.83
N LYS A 47 -26.32 -12.56 -1.33
CA LYS A 47 -26.27 -11.17 -0.84
C LYS A 47 -27.10 -11.02 0.42
N VAL A 48 -26.43 -10.71 1.53
CA VAL A 48 -27.02 -10.57 2.86
C VAL A 48 -27.10 -9.09 3.27
N PRO A 49 -28.16 -8.62 3.95
CA PRO A 49 -28.21 -7.25 4.47
C PRO A 49 -27.06 -6.95 5.45
N ASN A 50 -26.42 -5.78 5.32
CA ASN A 50 -25.25 -5.40 6.15
C ASN A 50 -25.49 -5.55 7.65
N PHE A 51 -26.65 -5.11 8.14
CA PHE A 51 -26.98 -5.19 9.57
C PHE A 51 -27.02 -6.63 10.11
N LEU A 52 -27.31 -7.63 9.26
CA LEU A 52 -27.28 -9.04 9.62
C LEU A 52 -25.85 -9.58 9.55
N ALA A 53 -25.11 -9.24 8.48
CA ALA A 53 -23.72 -9.63 8.31
C ALA A 53 -22.81 -9.12 9.44
N GLU A 54 -22.99 -7.87 9.86
CA GLU A 54 -22.25 -7.27 10.99
C GLU A 54 -22.42 -8.06 12.29
N LYS A 55 -23.65 -8.56 12.55
CA LYS A 55 -23.95 -9.37 13.74
C LYS A 55 -23.31 -10.75 13.65
N TRP A 56 -23.39 -11.40 12.50
CA TRP A 56 -22.71 -12.68 12.26
C TRP A 56 -21.20 -12.57 12.42
N MET A 57 -20.57 -11.50 11.92
CA MET A 57 -19.15 -11.25 12.13
C MET A 57 -18.80 -11.13 13.61
N GLN A 58 -19.57 -10.35 14.39
CA GLN A 58 -19.35 -10.20 15.84
C GLN A 58 -19.40 -11.53 16.59
N ILE A 59 -20.34 -12.41 16.22
CA ILE A 59 -20.48 -13.74 16.83
C ILE A 59 -19.33 -14.63 16.40
N GLY A 60 -18.94 -14.61 15.13
CA GLY A 60 -17.81 -15.39 14.62
C GLY A 60 -16.50 -15.10 15.36
N PHE A 61 -16.29 -13.85 15.78
CA PHE A 61 -15.13 -13.48 16.61
C PHE A 61 -15.21 -13.93 18.07
N THR A 62 -16.43 -14.03 18.63
CA THR A 62 -16.63 -14.29 20.07
C THR A 62 -16.87 -15.77 20.37
N HIS A 63 -17.58 -16.46 19.46
CA HIS A 63 -18.05 -17.82 19.61
C HIS A 63 -17.89 -18.57 18.27
N ALA A 64 -16.68 -19.06 18.01
CA ALA A 64 -16.42 -19.90 16.85
C ALA A 64 -17.30 -21.17 16.89
N GLY A 65 -17.96 -21.48 15.77
CA GLY A 65 -18.80 -22.67 15.63
C GLY A 65 -20.23 -22.56 16.17
N LYS A 66 -20.69 -21.36 16.60
CA LYS A 66 -22.09 -21.17 16.99
C LYS A 66 -23.02 -21.19 15.77
N ASP A 67 -24.16 -21.87 15.89
CA ASP A 67 -25.21 -21.83 14.86
C ASP A 67 -25.78 -20.40 14.71
N LEU A 68 -25.78 -19.90 13.49
CA LEU A 68 -26.20 -18.54 13.13
C LEU A 68 -27.61 -18.50 12.52
N GLY A 69 -28.17 -19.66 12.13
CA GLY A 69 -29.45 -19.73 11.45
C GLY A 69 -29.62 -20.99 10.61
N GLN A 70 -30.88 -21.27 10.29
CA GLN A 70 -31.29 -22.42 9.49
C GLN A 70 -31.86 -21.96 8.15
N VAL A 71 -31.38 -22.55 7.06
CA VAL A 71 -31.95 -22.36 5.73
C VAL A 71 -32.98 -23.46 5.48
N ARG A 72 -34.21 -23.07 5.18
CA ARG A 72 -35.32 -23.97 4.83
C ARG A 72 -35.65 -23.85 3.35
N ILE A 73 -35.64 -24.97 2.65
CA ILE A 73 -35.94 -25.07 1.22
C ILE A 73 -37.29 -25.78 1.09
N ASP A 74 -38.30 -25.06 0.62
CA ASP A 74 -39.62 -25.61 0.36
C ASP A 74 -39.69 -26.19 -1.05
N LYS A 75 -39.65 -27.53 -1.14
CA LYS A 75 -39.67 -28.28 -2.41
C LYS A 75 -41.06 -28.39 -3.02
N GLU A 76 -42.12 -28.09 -2.26
CA GLU A 76 -43.49 -28.18 -2.76
C GLU A 76 -43.76 -27.11 -3.83
N SER A 77 -43.17 -25.93 -3.65
CA SER A 77 -43.18 -24.85 -4.65
C SER A 77 -42.50 -25.24 -5.98
N THR A 78 -41.52 -26.16 -5.94
CA THR A 78 -40.85 -26.70 -7.13
C THR A 78 -41.74 -27.68 -7.91
N MET A 79 -42.60 -28.43 -7.24
CA MET A 79 -43.56 -29.34 -7.87
C MET A 79 -44.61 -28.60 -8.71
N GLN A 80 -44.84 -27.32 -8.42
CA GLN A 80 -45.78 -26.45 -9.14
C GLN A 80 -45.13 -25.68 -10.31
N GLY A 81 -43.88 -26.00 -10.68
CA GLY A 81 -43.15 -25.35 -11.77
C GLY A 81 -42.55 -23.99 -11.40
N ASN A 82 -42.56 -23.63 -10.12
CA ASN A 82 -41.93 -22.39 -9.62
C ASN A 82 -40.55 -22.68 -9.02
N ASN A 83 -39.71 -21.65 -8.92
CA ASN A 83 -38.43 -21.77 -8.21
C ASN A 83 -38.66 -22.16 -6.74
N PRO A 84 -37.80 -23.01 -6.14
CA PRO A 84 -37.91 -23.40 -4.75
C PRO A 84 -37.95 -22.15 -3.85
N LYS A 85 -38.95 -22.07 -2.99
CA LYS A 85 -39.05 -21.03 -1.98
C LYS A 85 -38.05 -21.32 -0.86
N VAL A 86 -36.99 -20.52 -0.81
CA VAL A 86 -35.95 -20.65 0.21
C VAL A 86 -36.12 -19.55 1.25
N THR A 87 -36.08 -19.94 2.52
CA THR A 87 -36.22 -19.02 3.65
C THR A 87 -35.07 -19.22 4.63
N LEU A 88 -34.57 -18.13 5.21
CA LEU A 88 -33.54 -18.13 6.24
C LEU A 88 -34.20 -17.76 7.57
N HIS A 89 -34.02 -18.61 8.57
CA HIS A 89 -34.54 -18.45 9.92
C HIS A 89 -33.39 -18.20 10.90
N ILE A 90 -33.42 -17.07 11.60
CA ILE A 90 -32.46 -16.70 12.64
C ILE A 90 -32.95 -17.22 14.00
N PRO A 91 -32.10 -17.87 14.82
CA PRO A 91 -32.51 -18.41 16.12
C PRO A 91 -32.94 -17.28 17.08
N ASP A 92 -33.67 -17.65 18.14
CA ASP A 92 -34.04 -16.69 19.18
C ASP A 92 -32.99 -16.62 20.29
N GLU A 93 -31.97 -15.82 20.03
CA GLU A 93 -30.82 -15.63 20.92
C GLU A 93 -30.67 -14.16 21.34
N PRO A 94 -30.02 -13.86 22.48
CA PRO A 94 -29.86 -12.49 22.97
C PRO A 94 -29.22 -11.54 21.96
N TRP A 95 -28.29 -12.02 21.13
CA TRP A 95 -27.62 -11.23 20.08
C TRP A 95 -28.52 -10.89 18.89
N SER A 96 -29.61 -11.64 18.71
CA SER A 96 -30.55 -11.58 17.58
C SER A 96 -31.89 -10.93 17.95
N ALA A 97 -32.02 -10.44 19.19
CA ALA A 97 -33.27 -9.89 19.70
C ALA A 97 -33.71 -8.62 18.95
N ASP A 98 -32.77 -7.87 18.36
CA ASP A 98 -33.05 -6.67 17.58
C ASP A 98 -33.31 -6.94 16.09
N LEU A 99 -33.16 -8.19 15.63
CA LEU A 99 -33.25 -8.57 14.23
C LEU A 99 -34.61 -9.20 13.87
N PRO A 100 -35.08 -9.02 12.62
CA PRO A 100 -36.13 -9.88 12.06
C PRO A 100 -35.70 -11.35 12.12
N LYS A 101 -36.62 -12.27 12.44
CA LYS A 101 -36.29 -13.71 12.53
C LYS A 101 -36.36 -14.43 11.20
N ASN A 102 -37.27 -14.00 10.32
CA ASN A 102 -37.54 -14.64 9.05
C ASN A 102 -37.07 -13.79 7.88
N TYR A 103 -36.35 -14.42 6.95
CA TYR A 103 -35.90 -13.80 5.71
C TYR A 103 -36.26 -14.68 4.52
N ASN A 104 -36.62 -14.03 3.41
CA ASN A 104 -36.87 -14.68 2.14
C ASN A 104 -35.60 -14.57 1.29
N LEU A 105 -35.11 -15.72 0.82
CA LEU A 105 -33.99 -15.81 -0.11
C LEU A 105 -34.56 -15.92 -1.52
N LYS A 106 -34.37 -14.86 -2.30
CA LYS A 106 -34.84 -14.77 -3.69
C LYS A 106 -33.68 -14.99 -4.63
N PHE A 107 -33.76 -16.01 -5.47
CA PHE A 107 -32.78 -16.19 -6.55
C PHE A 107 -32.84 -15.02 -7.51
N THR A 108 -31.69 -14.38 -7.73
CA THR A 108 -31.52 -13.29 -8.68
C THR A 108 -31.03 -13.81 -10.02
N ASN A 109 -30.12 -14.80 -9.98
CA ASN A 109 -29.60 -15.48 -11.16
C ASN A 109 -29.51 -16.98 -10.88
N LEU A 110 -30.12 -17.80 -11.73
CA LEU A 110 -30.12 -19.26 -11.56
C LEU A 110 -28.94 -19.94 -12.28
N ALA A 111 -28.20 -19.22 -13.13
CA ALA A 111 -27.05 -19.76 -13.84
C ALA A 111 -26.08 -18.62 -14.21
N PRO A 112 -25.33 -18.07 -13.22
CA PRO A 112 -24.29 -17.11 -13.50
C PRO A 112 -23.19 -17.73 -14.36
N LYS A 113 -22.63 -16.92 -15.26
CA LYS A 113 -21.57 -17.35 -16.16
C LYS A 113 -20.25 -16.76 -15.67
N ASN A 114 -19.20 -17.59 -15.67
CA ASN A 114 -17.83 -17.20 -15.33
C ASN A 114 -17.64 -16.66 -13.90
N GLU A 115 -18.42 -17.17 -12.94
CA GLU A 115 -18.24 -16.86 -11.53
C GLU A 115 -17.60 -18.03 -10.79
N TYR A 116 -16.43 -17.77 -10.23
CA TYR A 116 -15.60 -18.75 -9.51
C TYR A 116 -15.18 -18.18 -8.16
N VAL A 117 -15.08 -19.05 -7.16
CA VAL A 117 -14.57 -18.69 -5.83
C VAL A 117 -13.15 -19.21 -5.72
N PHE A 118 -12.22 -18.33 -5.35
CA PHE A 118 -10.83 -18.69 -5.06
C PHE A 118 -10.52 -18.47 -3.59
N THR A 119 -9.59 -19.26 -3.06
CA THR A 119 -9.07 -19.09 -1.70
C THR A 119 -7.65 -18.55 -1.74
N GLU A 120 -7.33 -17.66 -0.82
CA GLU A 120 -6.04 -16.98 -0.73
C GLU A 120 -5.38 -17.26 0.62
N THR A 121 -4.04 -17.38 0.63
CA THR A 121 -3.26 -17.42 1.86
C THR A 121 -3.27 -16.07 2.57
N SER A 122 -2.90 -16.06 3.86
CA SER A 122 -2.68 -14.82 4.62
C SER A 122 -1.60 -13.91 4.03
N GLN A 123 -0.77 -14.41 3.10
CA GLN A 123 0.28 -13.65 2.41
C GLN A 123 -0.19 -13.04 1.07
N GLY A 124 -1.46 -13.20 0.70
CA GLY A 124 -2.00 -12.61 -0.52
C GLY A 124 -1.72 -13.44 -1.78
N ARG A 125 -1.52 -14.75 -1.64
CA ARG A 125 -1.30 -15.67 -2.76
C ARG A 125 -2.48 -16.61 -2.91
N ALA A 126 -3.06 -16.69 -4.11
CA ALA A 126 -4.14 -17.62 -4.43
C ALA A 126 -3.64 -19.08 -4.33
N VAL A 127 -4.33 -19.86 -3.49
CA VAL A 127 -3.99 -21.26 -3.18
C VAL A 127 -4.72 -22.23 -4.09
N GLY A 128 -5.96 -21.90 -4.44
CA GLY A 128 -6.80 -22.83 -5.19
C GLY A 128 -8.19 -22.29 -5.47
N ILE A 129 -8.93 -23.07 -6.25
CA ILE A 129 -10.36 -22.87 -6.48
C ILE A 129 -11.17 -23.52 -5.37
N ALA A 130 -12.19 -22.83 -4.87
CA ALA A 130 -13.12 -23.33 -3.85
C ALA A 130 -14.41 -23.88 -4.47
N GLY A 131 -14.80 -23.39 -5.66
CA GLY A 131 -15.97 -23.85 -6.38
C GLY A 131 -16.47 -22.90 -7.47
N ILE A 132 -17.50 -23.34 -8.18
CA ILE A 132 -18.22 -22.62 -9.24
C ILE A 132 -19.54 -22.11 -8.66
N VAL A 133 -19.84 -20.83 -8.87
CA VAL A 133 -21.12 -20.28 -8.44
C VAL A 133 -22.21 -20.80 -9.37
N GLN A 134 -23.19 -21.53 -8.81
CA GLN A 134 -24.34 -22.03 -9.57
C GLN A 134 -25.55 -21.12 -9.49
N HIS A 135 -25.76 -20.48 -8.34
CA HIS A 135 -26.93 -19.64 -8.10
C HIS A 135 -26.54 -18.38 -7.34
N GLU A 136 -27.04 -17.24 -7.80
CA GLU A 136 -27.04 -15.99 -7.05
C GLU A 136 -28.38 -15.78 -6.38
N ALA A 137 -28.35 -15.33 -5.13
CA ALA A 137 -29.54 -15.00 -4.39
C ALA A 137 -29.39 -13.73 -3.55
N THR A 138 -30.52 -13.11 -3.25
CA THR A 138 -30.62 -11.94 -2.38
C THR A 138 -31.52 -12.26 -1.20
N VAL A 139 -31.05 -11.95 0.00
CA VAL A 139 -31.78 -12.16 1.25
C VAL A 139 -32.52 -10.86 1.61
N SER A 140 -33.83 -10.98 1.81
CA SER A 140 -34.71 -9.87 2.19
C SER A 140 -35.51 -10.24 3.43
N PRO A 141 -35.65 -9.34 4.43
CA PRO A 141 -36.44 -9.64 5.62
C PRO A 141 -37.91 -9.84 5.25
N MET A 142 -38.54 -10.87 5.83
CA MET A 142 -39.96 -11.12 5.65
C MET A 142 -40.76 -10.21 6.58
N VAL A 143 -41.56 -9.32 5.98
CA VAL A 143 -42.41 -8.35 6.68
C VAL A 143 -43.83 -8.90 6.88
N THR A 144 -43.99 -10.23 6.88
CA THR A 144 -45.30 -10.88 6.91
C THR A 144 -45.98 -10.77 8.27
N ASP A 145 -45.20 -10.74 9.36
CA ASP A 145 -45.69 -10.59 10.72
C ASP A 145 -45.47 -9.15 11.21
N ALA A 146 -46.43 -8.60 11.96
CA ALA A 146 -46.37 -7.27 12.53
C ALA A 146 -45.18 -7.10 13.49
N THR A 147 -44.84 -8.14 14.25
CA THR A 147 -43.69 -8.14 15.17
C THR A 147 -42.37 -8.02 14.40
N HIS A 148 -42.15 -8.89 13.42
CA HIS A 148 -40.95 -8.91 12.57
C HIS A 148 -40.82 -7.63 11.72
N SER A 149 -41.95 -7.08 11.27
CA SER A 149 -42.02 -5.78 10.60
C SER A 149 -41.51 -4.64 11.48
N ALA A 150 -41.89 -4.61 12.76
CA ALA A 150 -41.47 -3.56 13.70
C ALA A 150 -39.94 -3.54 13.91
N HIS A 151 -39.29 -4.70 14.00
CA HIS A 151 -37.83 -4.80 14.09
C HIS A 151 -37.16 -4.20 12.84
N TYR A 152 -37.61 -4.59 11.65
CA TYR A 152 -37.05 -4.07 10.40
C TYR A 152 -37.27 -2.54 10.27
N GLN A 153 -38.46 -2.05 10.61
CA GLN A 153 -38.75 -0.61 10.61
C GLN A 153 -37.84 0.16 11.56
N ARG A 154 -37.55 -0.39 12.76
CA ARG A 154 -36.61 0.22 13.71
C ARG A 154 -35.21 0.34 13.12
N ILE A 155 -34.73 -0.70 12.45
CA ILE A 155 -33.42 -0.69 11.78
C ILE A 155 -33.40 0.37 10.68
N MET A 156 -34.45 0.43 9.85
CA MET A 156 -34.53 1.42 8.76
C MET A 156 -34.59 2.86 9.31
N LYS A 157 -35.40 3.12 10.36
CA LYS A 157 -35.44 4.42 11.03
C LYS A 157 -34.08 4.84 11.54
N LYS A 158 -33.37 3.94 12.25
CA LYS A 158 -32.02 4.19 12.76
C LYS A 158 -31.07 4.57 11.62
N ARG A 159 -31.08 3.81 10.52
CA ARG A 159 -30.24 4.07 9.34
C ARG A 159 -30.52 5.44 8.72
N THR A 160 -31.80 5.79 8.56
CA THR A 160 -32.18 7.11 8.04
C THR A 160 -31.74 8.23 8.98
N THR A 161 -31.94 8.09 10.29
CA THR A 161 -31.48 9.10 11.27
C THR A 161 -29.96 9.27 11.24
N THR A 162 -29.18 8.18 11.23
CA THR A 162 -27.71 8.27 11.19
C THR A 162 -27.18 8.83 9.88
N ALA A 163 -27.85 8.56 8.76
CA ALA A 163 -27.48 9.13 7.45
C ALA A 163 -27.92 10.60 7.33
N ALA A 164 -29.03 10.97 7.97
CA ALA A 164 -29.52 12.35 8.00
C ALA A 164 -28.72 13.25 8.93
N THR A 165 -28.04 12.70 9.95
CA THR A 165 -27.12 13.47 10.79
C THR A 165 -25.85 13.80 10.00
N PRO A 166 -25.57 15.08 9.70
CA PRO A 166 -24.36 15.45 8.99
C PRO A 166 -23.12 15.21 9.86
N SER A 167 -22.06 14.62 9.29
CA SER A 167 -20.80 14.36 10.01
C SER A 167 -20.02 15.63 10.34
N ARG A 168 -20.32 16.74 9.66
CA ARG A 168 -19.69 18.05 9.85
C ARG A 168 -20.77 19.11 10.04
N VAL A 169 -20.82 19.70 11.23
CA VAL A 169 -21.74 20.80 11.55
C VAL A 169 -20.92 22.05 11.83
N VAL A 170 -21.22 23.13 11.10
CA VAL A 170 -20.69 24.46 11.40
C VAL A 170 -21.36 24.92 12.70
N LYS A 171 -20.58 25.00 13.79
CA LYS A 171 -21.05 25.60 15.03
C LYS A 171 -20.93 27.12 14.89
N MET A 172 -22.06 27.81 14.79
CA MET A 172 -22.09 29.26 14.86
C MET A 172 -21.63 29.67 16.27
N ILE A 173 -20.56 30.44 16.34
CA ILE A 173 -20.04 30.95 17.61
C ILE A 173 -20.97 32.08 18.04
N ASP A 174 -21.53 31.95 19.25
CA ASP A 174 -22.40 32.96 19.83
C ASP A 174 -21.61 34.25 20.07
N GLU A 175 -22.09 35.33 19.47
CA GLU A 175 -21.45 36.64 19.47
C GLU A 175 -21.33 37.23 20.89
N ASN A 176 -22.22 36.83 21.80
CA ASN A 176 -22.24 37.32 23.18
C ASN A 176 -21.26 36.60 24.13
N LYS A 177 -20.57 35.55 23.68
CA LYS A 177 -19.49 34.94 24.48
C LYS A 177 -18.21 35.74 24.36
N THR A 178 -17.99 36.64 25.32
CA THR A 178 -16.80 37.49 25.46
C THR A 178 -15.46 36.75 25.51
N GLU A 179 -15.47 35.42 25.71
CA GLU A 179 -14.27 34.57 25.75
C GLU A 179 -13.56 34.48 24.39
N HIS A 180 -14.30 34.46 23.28
CA HIS A 180 -13.72 34.38 21.93
C HIS A 180 -13.31 35.74 21.34
N ARG A 181 -13.91 36.84 21.84
CA ARG A 181 -13.64 38.20 21.33
C ARG A 181 -12.27 38.73 21.77
N ARG A 182 -11.69 38.19 22.84
CA ARG A 182 -10.37 38.62 23.36
C ARG A 182 -9.17 38.15 22.54
N LEU A 183 -9.35 37.20 21.61
CA LEU A 183 -8.24 36.62 20.85
C LEU A 183 -7.97 37.30 19.50
N MET A 184 -8.92 38.06 18.94
CA MET A 184 -8.82 38.64 17.58
C MET A 184 -8.80 40.18 17.53
N GLY A 185 -9.00 40.87 18.65
CA GLY A 185 -9.15 42.33 18.69
C GLY A 185 -8.19 43.08 19.61
N SER A 186 -7.28 42.40 20.30
CA SER A 186 -6.28 43.05 21.15
C SER A 186 -4.95 42.31 21.05
N ALA A 187 -4.14 42.72 20.08
CA ALA A 187 -2.72 42.40 20.04
C ALA A 187 -1.98 43.24 21.10
N SER A 188 -2.27 42.99 22.38
CA SER A 188 -1.20 43.03 23.37
C SER A 188 -0.41 41.75 23.15
N SER A 189 0.77 41.89 22.55
CA SER A 189 1.70 40.88 22.04
C SER A 189 2.15 39.79 23.04
N ASP A 190 1.59 39.76 24.24
CA ASP A 190 2.14 39.02 25.37
C ASP A 190 1.49 37.64 25.56
N THR A 191 0.25 37.43 25.10
CA THR A 191 -0.47 36.16 25.37
C THR A 191 -0.31 35.08 24.29
N TRP A 192 -0.01 35.45 23.03
CA TRP A 192 0.24 34.47 21.95
C TRP A 192 1.64 33.83 22.00
N ASN A 193 2.58 34.39 22.76
CA ASN A 193 3.96 33.89 22.86
C ASN A 193 4.19 32.89 24.01
N ALA A 194 3.28 32.78 24.97
CA ALA A 194 3.44 31.91 26.14
C ALA A 194 3.38 30.40 25.80
N GLY A 195 2.68 30.01 24.73
CA GLY A 195 2.65 28.63 24.24
C GLY A 195 3.89 28.21 23.44
N LEU A 196 4.78 29.16 23.12
CA LEU A 196 6.05 28.92 22.41
C LEU A 196 7.28 29.02 23.32
N GLU A 197 7.11 29.37 24.60
CA GLU A 197 8.23 29.60 25.51
C GLU A 197 8.95 28.28 25.90
N HIS A 198 8.24 27.15 25.92
CA HIS A 198 8.85 25.83 26.08
C HIS A 198 9.53 25.28 24.82
N ILE A 199 9.31 25.89 23.64
CA ILE A 199 9.97 25.53 22.37
C ILE A 199 11.11 26.51 22.04
N LYS A 200 11.04 27.75 22.54
CA LYS A 200 12.13 28.72 22.52
C LYS A 200 12.88 28.72 23.85
N GLN A 201 13.35 27.53 24.29
CA GLN A 201 14.70 27.53 24.84
C GLN A 201 15.60 28.07 23.74
N LYS A 202 15.96 29.33 23.94
CA LYS A 202 16.84 30.18 23.18
C LYS A 202 18.17 29.45 22.98
N LYS A 203 18.23 28.48 22.06
CA LYS A 203 19.46 28.17 21.33
C LYS A 203 19.75 29.46 20.59
N SER A 204 20.65 30.24 21.17
CA SER A 204 21.22 31.43 20.57
C SER A 204 21.61 31.12 19.13
N SER A 205 20.77 31.48 18.16
CA SER A 205 21.06 31.37 16.73
C SER A 205 22.15 32.35 16.27
N LYS A 206 22.89 32.95 17.22
CA LYS A 206 24.06 33.81 17.02
C LYS A 206 25.39 33.12 17.37
N SER A 207 25.43 31.81 17.65
CA SER A 207 26.68 31.10 18.02
C SER A 207 27.22 30.13 16.97
N LEU A 208 26.44 29.71 15.96
CA LEU A 208 26.94 28.79 14.93
C LEU A 208 27.82 29.49 13.88
N ASP A 209 27.68 30.80 13.68
CA ASP A 209 28.53 31.61 12.78
C ASP A 209 29.74 32.25 13.47
N LYS A 210 29.92 32.04 14.79
CA LYS A 210 31.11 32.48 15.54
C LYS A 210 32.13 31.36 15.73
N ARG A 211 32.24 30.46 14.76
CA ARG A 211 33.32 29.48 14.72
C ARG A 211 34.52 30.14 14.05
N GLU A 212 35.69 30.05 14.68
CA GLU A 212 36.91 30.56 14.06
C GLU A 212 37.26 29.71 12.85
N ARG A 213 37.68 30.36 11.76
CA ARG A 213 38.10 29.67 10.54
C ARG A 213 39.45 29.01 10.81
N MET A 214 39.51 27.69 10.73
CA MET A 214 40.79 26.98 10.78
C MET A 214 41.57 27.18 9.47
N THR A 215 42.89 27.03 9.55
CA THR A 215 43.75 27.12 8.35
C THR A 215 43.40 26.02 7.35
N ARG A 216 43.64 26.29 6.06
CA ARG A 216 43.32 25.35 4.96
C ARG A 216 44.00 23.99 5.16
N SER A 217 45.28 23.99 5.52
CA SER A 217 46.07 22.78 5.77
C SER A 217 45.50 21.96 6.93
N ASP A 218 45.11 22.63 8.02
CA ASP A 218 44.58 21.94 9.20
C ASP A 218 43.21 21.32 8.90
N LEU A 219 42.37 21.97 8.09
CA LEU A 219 41.07 21.44 7.70
C LEU A 219 41.21 20.16 6.87
N LEU A 220 42.16 20.12 5.93
CA LEU A 220 42.41 18.94 5.11
C LEU A 220 42.92 17.75 5.93
N ASN A 221 43.78 18.01 6.92
CA ASN A 221 44.28 16.98 7.84
C ASN A 221 43.16 16.35 8.69
N VAL A 222 42.09 17.09 8.98
CA VAL A 222 40.90 16.55 9.66
C VAL A 222 39.93 15.91 8.66
N LEU A 223 39.83 16.45 7.45
CA LEU A 223 38.85 16.01 6.45
C LEU A 223 39.21 14.65 5.83
N PHE A 224 40.48 14.42 5.46
CA PHE A 224 40.88 13.16 4.81
C PHE A 224 40.68 11.91 5.70
N PRO A 225 40.99 11.93 7.01
CA PRO A 225 40.65 10.83 7.91
C PRO A 225 39.14 10.59 8.07
N LEU A 226 38.30 11.62 7.97
CA LEU A 226 36.85 11.43 8.03
C LEU A 226 36.33 10.66 6.81
N PHE A 227 36.89 10.95 5.63
CA PHE A 227 36.52 10.28 4.38
C PHE A 227 37.14 8.89 4.21
N SER A 228 38.23 8.57 4.90
CA SER A 228 38.75 7.19 4.93
C SER A 228 37.84 6.25 5.74
N GLY A 229 37.12 6.77 6.74
CA GLY A 229 36.13 6.02 7.50
C GLY A 229 34.82 5.82 6.73
N TYR A 230 34.27 6.89 6.15
CA TYR A 230 33.04 6.83 5.35
C TYR A 230 33.25 7.52 3.99
N PRO A 231 33.02 6.82 2.86
CA PRO A 231 33.24 7.39 1.52
C PRO A 231 32.32 8.57 1.18
N TYR A 232 31.16 8.66 1.84
CA TYR A 232 30.13 9.68 1.59
C TYR A 232 29.74 10.37 2.89
N TRP A 233 29.73 11.71 2.87
CA TRP A 233 29.35 12.52 4.03
C TRP A 233 28.31 13.58 3.68
N ASN A 234 27.33 13.77 4.57
CA ASN A 234 26.39 14.89 4.43
C ASN A 234 27.02 16.20 4.94
N PHE A 235 26.58 17.35 4.39
CA PHE A 235 27.14 18.65 4.74
C PHE A 235 27.04 18.96 6.25
N LYS A 236 25.90 18.63 6.86
CA LYS A 236 25.62 18.92 8.27
C LYS A 236 26.58 18.19 9.20
N GLY A 237 26.90 16.93 8.89
CA GLY A 237 27.84 16.09 9.62
C GLY A 237 29.26 16.61 9.50
N LEU A 238 29.67 17.06 8.30
CA LEU A 238 30.98 17.71 8.13
C LEU A 238 31.09 19.00 8.95
N VAL A 239 30.03 19.80 9.01
CA VAL A 239 29.99 21.03 9.84
C VAL A 239 30.05 20.72 11.33
N GLU A 240 29.45 19.62 11.76
CA GLU A 240 29.43 19.19 13.16
C GLU A 240 30.79 18.66 13.60
N GLN A 241 31.43 17.84 12.77
CA GLN A 241 32.75 17.25 13.03
C GLN A 241 33.87 18.28 12.95
N THR A 242 33.88 19.12 11.90
CA THR A 242 34.95 20.11 11.69
C THR A 242 34.76 21.37 12.52
N LYS A 243 33.54 21.61 13.03
CA LYS A 243 33.14 22.83 13.73
C LYS A 243 33.54 24.11 12.99
N GLN A 244 33.50 24.10 11.66
CA GLN A 244 33.83 25.25 10.81
C GLN A 244 32.61 26.07 10.40
N PRO A 245 32.78 27.36 10.03
CA PRO A 245 31.73 28.15 9.40
C PRO A 245 31.28 27.58 8.05
N HIS A 246 29.98 27.69 7.75
CA HIS A 246 29.37 27.10 6.55
C HIS A 246 29.98 27.61 5.24
N ALA A 247 30.30 28.90 5.15
CA ALA A 247 30.86 29.49 3.94
C ALA A 247 32.26 28.94 3.64
N TRP A 248 33.14 28.94 4.65
CA TRP A 248 34.52 28.48 4.51
C TRP A 248 34.61 26.99 4.19
N LEU A 249 33.79 26.17 4.86
CA LEU A 249 33.77 24.74 4.59
C LEU A 249 33.28 24.44 3.17
N LYS A 250 32.32 25.20 2.63
CA LYS A 250 31.85 25.02 1.25
C LYS A 250 32.92 25.37 0.21
N GLU A 251 33.72 26.40 0.45
CA GLU A 251 34.83 26.78 -0.44
C GLU A 251 35.86 25.64 -0.55
N ILE A 252 36.29 25.10 0.59
CA ILE A 252 37.27 24.00 0.61
C ILE A 252 36.67 22.69 0.08
N LEU A 253 35.41 22.39 0.38
CA LEU A 253 34.72 21.22 -0.18
C LEU A 253 34.52 21.33 -1.70
N ALA A 254 34.35 22.52 -2.27
CA ALA A 254 34.24 22.69 -3.71
C ALA A 254 35.55 22.38 -4.45
N GLU A 255 36.69 22.62 -3.80
CA GLU A 255 38.00 22.34 -4.37
C GLU A 255 38.37 20.85 -4.31
N VAL A 256 38.06 20.18 -3.19
CA VAL A 256 38.57 18.83 -2.88
C VAL A 256 37.51 17.72 -3.00
N CYS A 257 36.22 18.06 -2.91
CA CYS A 257 35.12 17.10 -2.96
C CYS A 257 34.22 17.30 -4.19
N ILE A 258 33.44 16.27 -4.50
CA ILE A 258 32.35 16.28 -5.48
C ILE A 258 31.04 16.16 -4.69
N LEU A 259 30.08 17.03 -4.97
CA LEU A 259 28.72 16.94 -4.43
C LEU A 259 27.85 16.10 -5.36
N ASN A 260 27.36 14.97 -4.87
CA ASN A 260 26.46 14.10 -5.62
C ASN A 260 25.06 14.73 -5.65
N LYS A 261 24.59 15.14 -6.84
CA LYS A 261 23.29 15.82 -7.00
C LYS A 261 22.12 14.87 -7.35
N ARG A 262 22.42 13.61 -7.66
CA ARG A 262 21.43 12.59 -8.11
C ARG A 262 21.81 11.22 -7.56
N GLY A 263 20.82 10.34 -7.41
CA GLY A 263 21.00 8.98 -6.89
C GLY A 263 20.83 8.85 -5.38
N PRO A 264 21.04 7.64 -4.82
CA PRO A 264 20.80 7.35 -3.39
C PRO A 264 21.69 8.16 -2.43
N TYR A 265 22.85 8.64 -2.89
CA TYR A 265 23.76 9.50 -2.13
C TYR A 265 23.62 10.99 -2.48
N THR A 266 22.43 11.40 -2.92
CA THR A 266 22.15 12.80 -3.23
C THR A 266 22.34 13.71 -2.02
N GLY A 267 23.00 14.85 -2.22
CA GLY A 267 23.35 15.79 -1.15
C GLY A 267 24.55 15.38 -0.30
N MET A 268 25.24 14.28 -0.63
CA MET A 268 26.49 13.87 0.02
C MET A 268 27.72 14.31 -0.77
N TYR A 269 28.78 14.65 -0.03
CA TYR A 269 30.11 14.93 -0.55
C TYR A 269 30.93 13.65 -0.58
N GLN A 270 31.75 13.50 -1.61
CA GLN A 270 32.76 12.46 -1.76
C GLN A 270 34.09 13.12 -2.16
N LEU A 271 35.24 12.56 -1.79
CA LEU A 271 36.53 13.08 -2.23
C LEU A 271 36.71 12.93 -3.75
N LYS A 272 37.41 13.89 -4.38
CA LYS A 272 37.87 13.74 -5.75
C LYS A 272 38.89 12.58 -5.84
N PRO A 273 38.88 11.80 -6.93
CA PRO A 273 39.75 10.64 -7.09
C PRO A 273 41.25 10.98 -7.05
N GLU A 274 41.61 12.22 -7.41
CA GLU A 274 42.98 12.75 -7.35
C GLU A 274 43.54 12.77 -5.91
N PHE A 275 42.69 12.99 -4.91
CA PHE A 275 43.08 13.01 -3.49
C PHE A 275 42.93 11.65 -2.81
N VAL A 276 42.23 10.70 -3.45
CA VAL A 276 42.10 9.31 -2.96
C VAL A 276 43.31 8.48 -3.41
N LEU A 277 43.82 8.69 -4.63
CA LEU A 277 45.03 8.02 -5.12
C LEU A 277 46.34 8.71 -4.70
N GLY A 278 46.31 10.00 -4.36
CA GLY A 278 47.49 10.82 -4.06
C GLY A 278 48.06 10.68 -2.64
N GLY A 279 47.67 9.66 -1.88
CA GLY A 279 48.14 9.38 -0.52
C GLY A 279 49.60 8.92 -0.43
N GLN A 280 50.53 9.59 -1.12
CA GLN A 280 51.96 9.69 -0.88
C GLN A 280 52.61 10.37 -2.10
N LYS A 281 53.13 11.60 -1.95
CA LYS A 281 54.36 12.06 -2.60
C LYS A 281 54.80 13.46 -2.12
N PRO A 282 56.09 13.81 -2.27
CA PRO A 282 57.02 13.96 -1.15
C PRO A 282 57.37 15.42 -0.86
N SER A 283 57.94 15.65 0.32
CA SER A 283 58.56 16.93 0.72
C SER A 283 59.54 17.43 -0.34
N ASN A 284 59.29 18.62 -0.90
CA ASN A 284 60.22 19.26 -1.81
C ASN A 284 61.15 20.22 -1.03
N ARG A 285 62.34 19.73 -0.66
CA ARG A 285 63.53 20.56 -0.41
C ARG A 285 64.31 20.62 -1.73
N PRO A 286 64.79 21.78 -2.19
CA PRO A 286 65.36 21.88 -3.53
C PRO A 286 66.83 21.47 -3.52
N GLU A 287 67.20 20.47 -4.29
CA GLU A 287 68.57 20.35 -4.78
C GLU A 287 68.60 20.14 -6.29
N LYS A 288 69.46 20.95 -6.90
CA LYS A 288 69.78 21.04 -8.31
C LYS A 288 70.63 19.82 -8.71
N SER A 289 70.44 19.30 -9.92
CA SER A 289 71.47 19.31 -10.97
C SER A 289 71.20 18.28 -12.08
N THR A 290 71.21 18.80 -13.31
CA THR A 290 71.77 18.20 -14.55
C THR A 290 71.18 16.92 -15.13
N LEU A 291 70.63 17.10 -16.35
CA LEU A 291 70.31 16.09 -17.35
C LEU A 291 71.51 15.21 -17.72
N GLY A 292 71.24 13.90 -17.82
CA GLY A 292 72.09 12.91 -18.50
C GLY A 292 71.23 12.01 -19.40
N SER A 293 71.31 12.28 -20.70
CA SER A 293 71.13 11.44 -21.91
C SER A 293 70.42 10.07 -21.87
N PHE A 294 69.47 9.92 -22.83
CA PHE A 294 69.01 8.80 -23.70
C PHE A 294 69.80 7.46 -23.70
N PRO A 295 69.27 6.28 -24.19
CA PRO A 295 68.21 6.12 -25.21
C PRO A 295 67.24 4.89 -25.11
N SER A 296 66.23 4.93 -25.98
CA SER A 296 65.62 3.85 -26.81
C SER A 296 65.71 2.37 -26.38
N SER A 297 64.54 1.71 -26.34
CA SER A 297 64.35 0.45 -27.08
C SER A 297 62.90 0.33 -27.54
N THR A 298 62.73 0.34 -28.85
CA THR A 298 61.53 -0.05 -29.58
C THR A 298 61.25 -1.55 -29.40
N PHE A 299 60.00 -1.94 -29.58
CA PHE A 299 59.64 -3.27 -30.09
C PHE A 299 59.97 -3.35 -31.59
#